data_AF-A0A533UIJ8-F1
#
_entry.id   AF-A0A533UIJ8-F1
#
_cell.length_a   1.000
_cell.length_b   1.000
_cell.length_c   1.000
_cell.angle_alpha   90.00
_cell.angle_beta   90.00
_cell.angle_gamma   90.00
#
_symmetry.space_group_name_H-M   'P 1'
#
loop_
_entity.id
_entity.type
_entity.pdbx_description
1 polymer ?
#
loop_
_entity_poly.entity_id
_entity_poly.type
_entity_poly.pdbx_seq_one_letter_code
_entity_poly.pdbx_strand_id
1 'polypeptide(L)'
;YSPWFSNTPGFNNPSYWNYKDDYMDSISQSIFIGNFTSAEQRTELLKKAVNEGLKESVRIFLVSKIDQYVSNKKVDGIINDFGAGITSRFTPINARDNSNSLTIGVKKIYQGAWNPVAGFTDSASQQIWGTVSDPGSFKNPFTGTTIPVRSDWKVETAGPTGKLEVPSDAIKWNSAQQKWIQVGNGVKSISKVTFHLNFGNWHNGQPMDMNDILYSIYFLYQWGAQPTENSKTFDSEYSPKANQAAKTLIGIRVIDKNTIEVYQDYWHFDEGEIADSAGVFPSMPWELFYAMEKSVTDGKVAFSRSESVSKNVDWLSLLVPNDANMLKLNLEEFSKSNSIPIGLSTFEKNSQYYNMRYSSTISWIEKHGHAVIGNGPFYLDSYSPEARIITIRSFDDPTYPFEAGYWKKFENVNVATINRVDVPTIVSLGKELIIPISVTQGSTIYYYVVNADGNMVDSGDKQSDTGNITITLSKEKTSLLSVGANDLKIFAVSDSALKPDIFHTSFLGIQGESKTIPENIEVSSSSIVGPDYIVIGVVLSAIAIGAIIALNKDEF
;
A
#
# COMPACT_ATOMS: atom_id res chain seq x y z
N TYR A 1 -7.37 -3.55 -13.41
CA TYR A 1 -7.85 -3.33 -14.78
C TYR A 1 -9.12 -2.50 -14.68
N SER A 2 -9.02 -1.21 -14.36
CA SER A 2 -10.20 -0.41 -14.02
C SER A 2 -10.14 0.89 -14.79
N PRO A 3 -10.89 1.03 -15.91
CA PRO A 3 -10.96 2.28 -16.68
C PRO A 3 -11.08 3.53 -15.82
N TRP A 4 -12.00 3.55 -14.86
CA TRP A 4 -12.22 4.72 -13.99
C TRP A 4 -10.98 5.14 -13.16
N PHE A 5 -10.04 4.22 -12.90
CA PHE A 5 -8.85 4.48 -12.07
C PHE A 5 -7.70 5.15 -12.85
N SER A 6 -7.91 5.46 -14.13
CA SER A 6 -6.91 6.05 -15.03
C SER A 6 -5.66 5.19 -15.22
N ASN A 7 -5.77 3.86 -15.04
CA ASN A 7 -4.66 2.91 -15.22
C ASN A 7 -4.88 1.93 -16.39
N THR A 8 -5.72 2.32 -17.35
CA THR A 8 -5.96 1.62 -18.64
C THR A 8 -5.52 2.53 -19.80
N PRO A 9 -5.44 2.04 -21.05
CA PRO A 9 -5.12 2.88 -22.19
C PRO A 9 -6.00 4.13 -22.27
N GLY A 10 -5.37 5.29 -22.42
CA GLY A 10 -6.03 6.60 -22.47
C GLY A 10 -5.97 7.41 -21.17
N PHE A 11 -5.76 6.77 -20.01
CA PHE A 11 -5.58 7.44 -18.71
C PHE A 11 -6.73 8.39 -18.31
N ASN A 12 -7.94 8.20 -18.86
CA ASN A 12 -9.08 9.12 -18.77
C ASN A 12 -8.81 10.52 -19.34
N ASN A 13 -7.74 10.70 -20.12
CA ASN A 13 -7.45 11.96 -20.79
C ASN A 13 -8.41 12.13 -21.98
N PRO A 14 -9.22 13.20 -22.03
CA PRO A 14 -10.25 13.36 -23.06
C PRO A 14 -9.68 13.57 -24.47
N SER A 15 -8.39 13.92 -24.59
CA SER A 15 -7.71 14.05 -25.88
C SER A 15 -7.27 12.70 -26.47
N TYR A 16 -7.38 11.60 -25.71
CA TYR A 16 -6.95 10.27 -26.14
C TYR A 16 -8.14 9.34 -26.40
N TRP A 17 -7.90 8.25 -27.13
CA TRP A 17 -8.80 7.11 -27.10
C TRP A 17 -8.72 6.44 -25.72
N ASN A 18 -9.87 6.25 -25.08
CA ASN A 18 -9.96 5.67 -23.75
C ASN A 18 -10.63 4.29 -23.81
N TYR A 19 -9.95 3.31 -23.23
CA TYR A 19 -10.55 1.99 -22.99
C TYR A 19 -11.70 2.13 -21.98
N LYS A 20 -12.80 1.42 -22.21
CA LYS A 20 -14.02 1.46 -21.39
C LYS A 20 -14.51 0.04 -21.12
N ASP A 21 -14.97 -0.17 -19.90
CA ASP A 21 -15.58 -1.41 -19.44
C ASP A 21 -16.44 -1.10 -18.21
N ASP A 22 -17.74 -0.87 -18.44
CA ASP A 22 -18.69 -0.46 -17.40
C ASP A 22 -18.88 -1.57 -16.34
N TYR A 23 -18.76 -2.84 -16.74
CA TYR A 23 -18.92 -3.97 -15.84
C TYR A 23 -17.74 -4.05 -14.87
N MET A 24 -16.52 -4.01 -15.39
CA MET A 24 -15.31 -4.01 -14.57
C MET A 24 -15.19 -2.74 -13.71
N ASP A 25 -15.62 -1.59 -14.22
CA ASP A 25 -15.72 -0.36 -13.44
C ASP A 25 -16.68 -0.54 -12.25
N SER A 26 -17.88 -1.11 -12.47
CA SER A 26 -18.86 -1.31 -11.40
C SER A 26 -18.35 -2.22 -10.26
N ILE A 27 -17.65 -3.32 -10.61
CA ILE A 27 -17.11 -4.26 -9.62
C ILE A 27 -15.94 -3.62 -8.88
N SER A 28 -15.00 -3.03 -9.61
CA SER A 28 -13.79 -2.47 -9.01
C SER A 28 -14.06 -1.22 -8.19
N GLN A 29 -15.04 -0.38 -8.57
CA GLN A 29 -15.51 0.73 -7.73
C GLN A 29 -16.16 0.21 -6.45
N SER A 30 -16.99 -0.84 -6.53
CA SER A 30 -17.60 -1.45 -5.34
C SER A 30 -16.54 -1.96 -4.36
N ILE A 31 -15.46 -2.57 -4.84
CA ILE A 31 -14.32 -2.97 -4.00
C ILE A 31 -13.63 -1.73 -3.41
N PHE A 32 -13.35 -0.71 -4.23
CA PHE A 32 -12.60 0.48 -3.83
C PHE A 32 -13.32 1.29 -2.74
N ILE A 33 -14.64 1.46 -2.84
CA ILE A 33 -15.42 2.25 -1.87
C ILE A 33 -15.96 1.42 -0.70
N GLY A 34 -15.59 0.13 -0.58
CA GLY A 34 -16.05 -0.70 0.54
C GLY A 34 -17.51 -1.15 0.42
N ASN A 35 -18.08 -1.24 -0.79
CA ASN A 35 -19.47 -1.67 -1.01
C ASN A 35 -19.60 -3.21 -1.01
N PHE A 36 -19.35 -3.80 0.15
CA PHE A 36 -19.52 -5.21 0.47
C PHE A 36 -19.80 -5.35 1.97
N THR A 37 -20.34 -6.51 2.36
CA THR A 37 -20.83 -6.77 3.72
C THR A 37 -20.06 -7.84 4.47
N SER A 38 -19.13 -8.52 3.80
CA SER A 38 -18.26 -9.52 4.42
C SER A 38 -16.96 -9.72 3.62
N ALA A 39 -15.98 -10.39 4.23
CA ALA A 39 -14.73 -10.76 3.57
C ALA A 39 -14.95 -11.71 2.39
N GLU A 40 -15.92 -12.63 2.49
CA GLU A 40 -16.31 -13.54 1.41
C GLU A 40 -16.92 -12.76 0.25
N GLN A 41 -17.81 -11.81 0.52
CA GLN A 41 -18.40 -11.01 -0.56
C GLN A 41 -17.33 -10.20 -1.30
N ARG A 42 -16.38 -9.60 -0.57
CA ARG A 42 -15.22 -8.93 -1.18
C ARG A 42 -14.39 -9.90 -2.02
N THR A 43 -14.15 -11.10 -1.53
CA THR A 43 -13.41 -12.16 -2.24
C THR A 43 -14.12 -12.55 -3.54
N GLU A 44 -15.44 -12.69 -3.53
CA GLU A 44 -16.23 -12.98 -4.73
C GLU A 44 -16.20 -11.83 -5.74
N LEU A 45 -16.24 -10.57 -5.29
CA LEU A 45 -16.04 -9.40 -6.15
C LEU A 45 -14.65 -9.41 -6.80
N LEU A 46 -13.60 -9.71 -6.02
CA LEU A 46 -12.23 -9.82 -6.54
C LEU A 46 -12.09 -10.93 -7.57
N LYS A 47 -12.65 -12.12 -7.32
CA LYS A 47 -12.65 -13.22 -8.31
C LYS A 47 -13.32 -12.82 -9.61
N LYS A 48 -14.47 -12.13 -9.55
CA LYS A 48 -15.16 -11.60 -10.74
C LYS A 48 -14.29 -10.59 -11.49
N ALA A 49 -13.68 -9.64 -10.77
CA ALA A 49 -12.80 -8.64 -11.35
C ALA A 49 -11.57 -9.26 -12.03
N VAL A 50 -10.94 -10.25 -11.39
CA VAL A 50 -9.79 -10.97 -11.96
C VAL A 50 -10.19 -11.75 -13.21
N ASN A 51 -11.31 -12.47 -13.16
CA ASN A 51 -11.83 -13.21 -14.31
C ASN A 51 -12.14 -12.27 -15.50
N GLU A 52 -12.74 -11.12 -15.24
CA GLU A 52 -13.02 -10.13 -16.28
C GLU A 52 -11.73 -9.55 -16.86
N GLY A 53 -10.79 -9.15 -16.01
CA GLY A 53 -9.49 -8.62 -16.44
C GLY A 53 -8.64 -9.62 -17.25
N LEU A 54 -8.86 -10.93 -17.07
CA LEU A 54 -8.25 -11.97 -17.89
C LEU A 54 -8.91 -12.11 -19.27
N LYS A 55 -10.23 -11.97 -19.35
CA LYS A 55 -10.99 -12.04 -20.62
C LYS A 55 -10.74 -10.82 -21.49
N GLU A 56 -10.82 -9.64 -20.89
CA GLU A 56 -10.71 -8.34 -21.55
C GLU A 56 -9.29 -7.75 -21.40
N SER A 57 -8.28 -8.62 -21.36
CA SER A 57 -6.93 -8.20 -21.02
C SER A 57 -6.35 -7.20 -22.04
N VAL A 58 -6.26 -5.93 -21.62
CA VAL A 58 -5.63 -4.86 -22.43
C VAL A 58 -4.09 -4.86 -22.36
N ARG A 59 -3.49 -5.80 -21.61
CA ARG A 59 -2.03 -5.92 -21.43
C ARG A 59 -1.62 -7.39 -21.37
N ILE A 60 -0.66 -7.78 -22.19
CA ILE A 60 -0.09 -9.13 -22.15
C ILE A 60 1.20 -9.10 -21.33
N PHE A 61 1.29 -9.91 -20.28
CA PHE A 61 2.52 -10.09 -19.53
C PHE A 61 3.46 -11.02 -20.31
N LEU A 62 4.56 -10.46 -20.84
CA LEU A 62 5.50 -11.21 -21.70
C LEU A 62 6.68 -11.83 -20.94
N VAL A 63 7.09 -11.25 -19.83
CA VAL A 63 8.30 -11.64 -19.10
C VAL A 63 8.07 -11.51 -17.60
N SER A 64 8.40 -12.57 -16.87
CA SER A 64 8.65 -12.53 -15.42
C SER A 64 10.16 -12.52 -15.18
N LYS A 65 10.64 -11.72 -14.23
CA LYS A 65 12.06 -11.64 -13.89
C LYS A 65 12.24 -11.86 -12.41
N ILE A 66 13.34 -12.52 -12.06
CA ILE A 66 13.86 -12.58 -10.70
C ILE A 66 14.90 -11.48 -10.58
N ASP A 67 14.58 -10.42 -9.83
CA ASP A 67 15.53 -9.35 -9.53
C ASP A 67 16.37 -9.76 -8.31
N GLN A 68 17.69 -9.85 -8.51
CA GLN A 68 18.63 -10.14 -7.43
C GLN A 68 19.12 -8.85 -6.80
N TYR A 69 19.02 -8.79 -5.48
CA TYR A 69 19.56 -7.69 -4.68
C TYR A 69 20.75 -8.19 -3.89
N VAL A 70 21.79 -7.35 -3.77
CA VAL A 70 23.02 -7.67 -3.05
C VAL A 70 23.34 -6.56 -2.05
N SER A 71 23.70 -6.95 -0.84
CA SER A 71 24.26 -6.05 0.17
C SER A 71 25.68 -6.50 0.51
N ASN A 72 26.53 -5.55 0.89
CA ASN A 72 27.84 -5.88 1.42
C ASN A 72 27.67 -6.56 2.79
N LYS A 73 28.43 -7.61 3.08
CA LYS A 73 28.41 -8.30 4.39
C LYS A 73 28.73 -7.42 5.61
N LYS A 74 29.24 -6.19 5.38
CA LYS A 74 29.50 -5.18 6.42
C LYS A 74 28.27 -4.31 6.73
N VAL A 75 27.22 -4.40 5.92
CA VAL A 75 25.98 -3.64 6.10
C VAL A 75 25.00 -4.49 6.89
N ASP A 76 24.63 -3.99 8.07
CA ASP A 76 23.61 -4.54 8.92
C ASP A 76 22.28 -3.82 8.71
N GLY A 77 21.18 -4.38 9.24
CA GLY A 77 19.88 -3.71 9.27
C GLY A 77 19.08 -3.74 7.96
N ILE A 78 19.41 -4.66 7.05
CA ILE A 78 18.62 -4.91 5.84
C ILE A 78 17.26 -5.50 6.21
N ILE A 79 16.19 -4.93 5.69
CA ILE A 79 14.80 -5.36 5.93
C ILE A 79 14.23 -5.88 4.61
N ASN A 80 14.08 -7.20 4.51
CA ASN A 80 13.63 -7.86 3.28
C ASN A 80 12.10 -7.99 3.23
N ASP A 81 11.43 -6.91 2.85
CA ASP A 81 9.98 -6.86 2.62
C ASP A 81 9.54 -7.95 1.62
N PHE A 82 8.46 -8.67 1.91
CA PHE A 82 8.02 -9.78 1.05
C PHE A 82 7.46 -9.34 -0.31
N GLY A 83 6.96 -8.11 -0.42
CA GLY A 83 6.49 -7.54 -1.67
C GLY A 83 7.56 -6.71 -2.39
N ALA A 84 8.23 -5.82 -1.66
CA ALA A 84 9.17 -4.86 -2.24
C ALA A 84 10.65 -5.29 -2.16
N GLY A 85 10.96 -6.38 -1.46
CA GLY A 85 12.33 -6.80 -1.15
C GLY A 85 13.08 -5.73 -0.36
N ILE A 86 14.38 -5.58 -0.62
CA ILE A 86 15.21 -4.56 0.02
C ILE A 86 14.92 -3.13 -0.47
N THR A 87 14.01 -2.96 -1.45
CA THR A 87 13.67 -1.65 -2.02
C THR A 87 12.50 -0.98 -1.33
N SER A 88 11.93 -1.61 -0.30
CA SER A 88 11.00 -0.93 0.61
C SER A 88 11.67 0.28 1.26
N ARG A 89 10.87 1.22 1.78
CA ARG A 89 11.38 2.37 2.53
C ARG A 89 12.21 1.97 3.75
N PHE A 90 11.97 0.79 4.32
CA PHE A 90 12.56 0.39 5.59
C PHE A 90 14.06 0.12 5.50
N THR A 91 14.52 -0.55 4.44
CA THR A 91 15.94 -0.85 4.28
C THR A 91 16.82 0.39 4.22
N PRO A 92 16.63 1.37 3.32
CA PRO A 92 17.50 2.54 3.24
C PRO A 92 17.44 3.41 4.51
N ILE A 93 16.37 3.33 5.30
CA ILE A 93 16.26 4.05 6.58
C ILE A 93 17.01 3.33 7.71
N ASN A 94 16.98 2.00 7.73
CA ASN A 94 17.46 1.20 8.86
C ASN A 94 18.88 0.62 8.66
N ALA A 95 19.30 0.48 7.40
CA ALA A 95 20.60 -0.06 7.03
C ALA A 95 21.73 0.81 7.55
N ARG A 96 22.78 0.18 8.06
CA ARG A 96 23.91 0.85 8.71
C ARG A 96 25.19 0.04 8.54
N ASP A 97 26.31 0.73 8.55
CA ASP A 97 27.64 0.15 8.70
C ASP A 97 28.50 1.06 9.59
N ASN A 98 29.80 0.78 9.69
CA ASN A 98 30.73 1.59 10.50
C ASN A 98 31.15 2.92 9.81
N SER A 99 30.50 3.31 8.71
CA SER A 99 30.78 4.54 7.98
C SER A 99 29.70 5.60 8.21
N ASN A 100 30.00 6.84 7.81
CA ASN A 100 29.05 7.95 7.88
C ASN A 100 28.17 8.05 6.61
N SER A 101 28.29 7.12 5.66
CA SER A 101 27.58 7.22 4.37
C SER A 101 27.37 5.85 3.75
N LEU A 102 26.13 5.53 3.37
CA LEU A 102 25.81 4.32 2.61
C LEU A 102 25.67 4.65 1.11
N THR A 103 26.37 3.91 0.25
CA THR A 103 26.17 4.00 -1.21
C THR A 103 25.20 2.93 -1.67
N ILE A 104 24.07 3.35 -2.24
CA ILE A 104 23.05 2.45 -2.78
C ILE A 104 23.09 2.52 -4.30
N GLY A 105 23.44 1.40 -4.93
CA GLY A 105 23.41 1.28 -6.39
C GLY A 105 21.96 1.14 -6.87
N VAL A 106 21.50 2.06 -7.72
CA VAL A 106 20.16 2.02 -8.32
C VAL A 106 20.25 1.90 -9.84
N LYS A 107 19.26 1.25 -10.44
CA LYS A 107 19.21 1.05 -11.91
C LYS A 107 18.95 2.36 -12.66
N LYS A 108 18.18 3.26 -12.05
CA LYS A 108 17.84 4.59 -12.55
C LYS A 108 17.79 5.52 -11.34
N ILE A 109 18.22 6.76 -11.49
CA ILE A 109 18.12 7.78 -10.43
C ILE A 109 16.88 8.67 -10.59
N TYR A 110 16.24 8.66 -11.75
CA TYR A 110 14.93 9.30 -11.99
C TYR A 110 14.34 8.80 -13.32
N GLN A 111 13.02 8.71 -13.41
CA GLN A 111 12.30 8.48 -14.67
C GLN A 111 10.97 9.24 -14.71
N GLY A 112 10.23 9.28 -13.61
CA GLY A 112 9.00 10.04 -13.45
C GLY A 112 9.22 11.41 -12.82
N ALA A 113 8.18 12.24 -12.85
CA ALA A 113 8.18 13.53 -12.18
C ALA A 113 7.95 13.38 -10.67
N TRP A 114 8.59 14.24 -9.88
CA TRP A 114 8.46 14.25 -8.42
C TRP A 114 7.36 15.23 -8.02
N ASN A 115 6.11 14.78 -8.06
CA ASN A 115 4.97 15.49 -7.50
C ASN A 115 3.96 14.47 -6.93
N PRO A 116 3.34 14.68 -5.76
CA PRO A 116 2.48 13.70 -5.10
C PRO A 116 1.07 13.61 -5.70
N VAL A 117 0.73 14.44 -6.70
CA VAL A 117 -0.62 14.45 -7.29
C VAL A 117 -0.74 13.38 -8.38
N ALA A 118 0.15 13.41 -9.37
CA ALA A 118 0.21 12.42 -10.43
C ALA A 118 1.65 12.16 -10.94
N GLY A 119 2.63 12.39 -10.06
CA GLY A 119 4.02 11.98 -10.22
C GLY A 119 4.32 10.67 -9.47
N PHE A 120 5.60 10.45 -9.16
CA PHE A 120 6.11 9.24 -8.47
C PHE A 120 5.60 7.93 -9.08
N THR A 121 5.49 7.86 -10.40
CA THR A 121 4.92 6.71 -11.12
C THR A 121 5.97 5.64 -11.47
N ASP A 122 7.23 5.83 -11.07
CA ASP A 122 8.33 4.90 -11.27
C ASP A 122 8.96 4.46 -9.93
N SER A 123 9.53 3.26 -9.90
CA SER A 123 10.10 2.72 -8.66
C SER A 123 11.33 3.48 -8.17
N ALA A 124 12.12 4.11 -9.04
CA ALA A 124 13.33 4.82 -8.63
C ALA A 124 12.98 6.09 -7.84
N SER A 125 11.98 6.85 -8.28
CA SER A 125 11.51 8.02 -7.54
C SER A 125 10.84 7.63 -6.22
N GLN A 126 10.00 6.57 -6.21
CA GLN A 126 9.34 6.11 -4.98
C GLN A 126 10.31 5.61 -3.91
N GLN A 127 11.37 4.89 -4.30
CA GLN A 127 12.38 4.37 -3.37
C GLN A 127 13.07 5.51 -2.60
N ILE A 128 13.43 6.59 -3.31
CA ILE A 128 14.07 7.75 -2.67
C ILE A 128 13.02 8.55 -1.89
N TRP A 129 11.84 8.77 -2.47
CA TRP A 129 10.73 9.47 -1.80
C TRP A 129 10.39 8.85 -0.44
N GLY A 130 10.35 7.52 -0.35
CA GLY A 130 10.05 6.80 0.89
C GLY A 130 11.05 7.03 2.04
N THR A 131 12.24 7.57 1.74
CA THR A 131 13.26 7.98 2.73
C THR A 131 13.18 9.45 3.11
N VAL A 132 12.61 10.29 2.24
CA VAL A 132 12.47 11.73 2.47
C VAL A 132 11.08 12.14 2.95
N SER A 133 10.08 11.27 2.80
CA SER A 133 8.73 11.49 3.28
C SER A 133 8.24 10.33 4.13
N ASP A 134 7.75 10.67 5.32
CA ASP A 134 6.98 9.76 6.16
C ASP A 134 5.48 9.88 5.83
N PRO A 135 4.79 8.75 5.57
CA PRO A 135 3.34 8.72 5.43
C PRO A 135 2.64 8.70 6.81
N GLY A 136 1.32 8.87 6.84
CA GLY A 136 0.52 8.67 8.06
C GLY A 136 0.49 7.21 8.51
N SER A 137 0.26 6.31 7.57
CA SER A 137 0.25 4.85 7.71
C SER A 137 1.17 4.22 6.65
N PHE A 138 1.56 2.97 6.85
CA PHE A 138 2.24 2.18 5.81
C PHE A 138 1.88 0.70 5.94
N LYS A 139 2.23 -0.12 4.96
CA LYS A 139 2.00 -1.56 5.04
C LYS A 139 3.16 -2.23 5.78
N ASN A 140 2.83 -3.17 6.66
CA ASN A 140 3.81 -4.01 7.34
C ASN A 140 4.57 -4.85 6.29
N PRO A 141 5.91 -4.90 6.33
CA PRO A 141 6.72 -5.54 5.29
C PRO A 141 6.56 -7.07 5.20
N PHE A 142 5.94 -7.70 6.20
CA PHE A 142 5.83 -9.17 6.30
C PHE A 142 4.40 -9.67 6.36
N THR A 143 3.44 -8.86 6.83
CA THR A 143 2.02 -9.23 6.90
C THR A 143 1.17 -8.48 5.87
N GLY A 144 1.65 -7.36 5.32
CA GLY A 144 0.87 -6.49 4.44
C GLY A 144 -0.25 -5.71 5.14
N THR A 145 -0.42 -5.84 6.46
CA THR A 145 -1.44 -5.10 7.23
C THR A 145 -1.04 -3.63 7.39
N THR A 146 -2.03 -2.73 7.50
CA THR A 146 -1.76 -1.31 7.76
C THR A 146 -1.19 -1.12 9.17
N ILE A 147 -0.08 -0.39 9.28
CA ILE A 147 0.56 0.00 10.56
C ILE A 147 0.73 1.52 10.64
N PRO A 148 0.62 2.11 11.84
CA PRO A 148 0.81 3.54 12.01
C PRO A 148 2.27 3.91 11.77
N VAL A 149 2.44 5.08 11.16
CA VAL A 149 3.73 5.77 11.05
C VAL A 149 3.57 7.14 11.71
N ARG A 150 3.01 8.14 11.02
CA ARG A 150 2.81 9.49 11.56
C ARG A 150 1.37 9.78 12.02
N SER A 151 0.47 8.83 11.86
CA SER A 151 -0.90 8.93 12.32
C SER A 151 -1.23 7.69 13.14
N ASP A 152 -1.36 7.84 14.45
CA ASP A 152 -2.04 6.84 15.27
C ASP A 152 -3.54 7.00 15.09
N TRP A 153 -4.31 5.91 15.20
CA TRP A 153 -5.75 5.95 14.99
C TRP A 153 -6.54 5.10 15.97
N LYS A 154 -7.81 5.48 16.11
CA LYS A 154 -8.86 4.66 16.68
C LYS A 154 -10.04 4.61 15.70
N VAL A 155 -10.46 3.40 15.34
CA VAL A 155 -11.61 3.17 14.47
C VAL A 155 -12.87 2.95 15.31
N GLU A 156 -13.96 3.56 14.88
CA GLU A 156 -15.32 3.25 15.32
C GLU A 156 -16.15 2.99 14.07
N THR A 157 -16.80 1.83 13.97
CA THR A 157 -17.62 1.48 12.82
C THR A 157 -18.95 0.88 13.26
N ALA A 158 -20.01 1.16 12.50
CA ALA A 158 -21.32 0.53 12.71
C ALA A 158 -21.47 -0.80 11.94
N GLY A 159 -20.36 -1.34 11.41
CA GLY A 159 -20.38 -2.49 10.52
C GLY A 159 -20.87 -2.14 9.12
N PRO A 160 -21.02 -3.14 8.24
CA PRO A 160 -21.30 -2.92 6.82
C PRO A 160 -22.69 -2.36 6.50
N THR A 161 -23.64 -2.48 7.43
CA THR A 161 -25.05 -2.09 7.22
C THR A 161 -25.52 -1.00 8.19
N GLY A 162 -24.78 -0.77 9.27
CA GLY A 162 -25.11 0.23 10.26
C GLY A 162 -24.64 1.63 9.87
N LYS A 163 -25.04 2.62 10.67
CA LYS A 163 -24.63 4.02 10.51
C LYS A 163 -24.38 4.67 11.88
N LEU A 164 -23.37 5.52 11.95
CA LEU A 164 -23.01 6.38 13.08
C LEU A 164 -23.50 7.80 12.85
N GLU A 165 -23.93 8.48 13.91
CA GLU A 165 -24.26 9.91 13.83
C GLU A 165 -22.98 10.75 13.62
N VAL A 166 -23.07 11.76 12.75
CA VAL A 166 -21.98 12.72 12.52
C VAL A 166 -22.33 14.02 13.25
N PRO A 167 -21.40 14.61 14.03
CA PRO A 167 -21.59 15.92 14.63
C PRO A 167 -21.92 16.97 13.57
N SER A 168 -22.95 17.79 13.82
CA SER A 168 -23.43 18.75 12.83
C SER A 168 -22.45 19.90 12.55
N ASP A 169 -21.50 20.12 13.46
CA ASP A 169 -20.38 21.05 13.34
C ASP A 169 -19.18 20.48 12.57
N ALA A 170 -19.18 19.18 12.21
CA ALA A 170 -18.19 18.64 11.28
C ALA A 170 -18.26 19.40 9.95
N ILE A 171 -17.12 19.55 9.29
CA ILE A 171 -16.98 20.39 8.09
C ILE A 171 -16.56 19.57 6.88
N LYS A 172 -16.90 20.08 5.70
CA LYS A 172 -16.38 19.62 4.41
C LYS A 172 -16.18 20.78 3.46
N TRP A 173 -15.29 20.64 2.50
CA TRP A 173 -15.10 21.64 1.46
C TRP A 173 -16.25 21.57 0.44
N ASN A 174 -16.84 22.72 0.11
CA ASN A 174 -17.77 22.83 -0.99
C ASN A 174 -17.09 23.50 -2.18
N SER A 175 -16.69 22.72 -3.17
CA SER A 175 -15.99 23.20 -4.37
C SER A 175 -16.83 24.12 -5.25
N ALA A 176 -18.17 24.06 -5.18
CA ALA A 176 -19.01 25.00 -5.92
C ALA A 176 -19.11 26.37 -5.23
N GLN A 177 -19.18 26.38 -3.88
CA GLN A 177 -19.27 27.61 -3.09
C GLN A 177 -17.90 28.18 -2.69
N GLN A 178 -16.82 27.45 -2.97
CA GLN A 178 -15.44 27.83 -2.63
C GLN A 178 -15.26 28.16 -1.14
N LYS A 179 -15.85 27.33 -0.26
CA LYS A 179 -15.73 27.49 1.20
C LYS A 179 -15.93 26.18 1.95
N TRP A 180 -15.43 26.14 3.18
CA TRP A 180 -15.81 25.12 4.15
C TRP A 180 -17.25 25.34 4.62
N ILE A 181 -18.03 24.27 4.64
CA ILE A 181 -19.39 24.26 5.15
C ILE A 181 -19.53 23.20 6.23
N GLN A 182 -20.44 23.43 7.17
CA GLN A 182 -20.87 22.40 8.10
C GLN A 182 -21.65 21.31 7.38
N VAL A 183 -21.52 20.07 7.81
CA VAL A 183 -22.28 18.94 7.28
C VAL A 183 -23.77 19.05 7.63
N GLY A 184 -24.09 19.62 8.80
CA GLY A 184 -25.46 19.84 9.26
C GLY A 184 -26.06 18.66 10.04
N ASN A 185 -27.29 18.83 10.51
CA ASN A 185 -27.97 17.86 11.37
C ASN A 185 -28.45 16.62 10.60
N GLY A 186 -28.45 15.46 11.26
CA GLY A 186 -28.99 14.21 10.73
C GLY A 186 -28.10 13.52 9.68
N VAL A 187 -26.88 14.02 9.47
CA VAL A 187 -25.88 13.37 8.62
C VAL A 187 -25.31 12.15 9.34
N LYS A 188 -25.10 11.06 8.60
CA LYS A 188 -24.58 9.80 9.12
C LYS A 188 -23.39 9.31 8.31
N SER A 189 -22.57 8.45 8.91
CA SER A 189 -21.41 7.80 8.29
C SER A 189 -21.40 6.30 8.63
N ILE A 190 -20.63 5.47 7.92
CA ILE A 190 -20.45 4.06 8.30
C ILE A 190 -19.36 3.93 9.36
N SER A 191 -18.27 4.66 9.18
CA SER A 191 -17.10 4.61 10.04
C SER A 191 -16.62 6.02 10.41
N LYS A 192 -16.10 6.15 11.62
CA LYS A 192 -15.36 7.30 12.13
C LYS A 192 -13.96 6.84 12.48
N VAL A 193 -12.95 7.60 12.06
CA VAL A 193 -11.56 7.38 12.47
C VAL A 193 -11.08 8.62 13.20
N THR A 194 -10.63 8.44 14.44
CA THR A 194 -9.98 9.50 15.21
C THR A 194 -8.48 9.34 15.06
N PHE A 195 -7.83 10.32 14.43
CA PHE A 195 -6.38 10.32 14.27
C PHE A 195 -5.71 11.21 15.31
N HIS A 196 -4.63 10.69 15.89
CA HIS A 196 -3.63 11.49 16.62
C HIS A 196 -2.40 11.63 15.73
N LEU A 197 -2.17 12.87 15.28
CA LEU A 197 -1.14 13.18 14.29
C LEU A 197 0.18 13.49 14.98
N ASN A 198 1.24 12.82 14.53
CA ASN A 198 2.59 12.97 15.04
C ASN A 198 3.37 13.97 14.17
N PHE A 199 3.16 15.24 14.46
CA PHE A 199 3.81 16.36 13.78
C PHE A 199 5.28 16.53 14.20
N GLY A 200 6.09 16.96 13.26
CA GLY A 200 7.46 17.44 13.47
C GLY A 200 7.71 18.62 12.52
N ASN A 201 8.96 18.96 12.26
CA ASN A 201 9.30 19.95 11.23
C ASN A 201 9.34 19.32 9.84
N TRP A 202 8.89 20.08 8.85
CA TRP A 202 9.25 19.86 7.45
C TRP A 202 10.75 20.12 7.25
N HIS A 203 11.35 19.57 6.19
CA HIS A 203 12.79 19.75 5.91
C HIS A 203 13.22 21.21 5.71
N ASN A 204 12.29 22.10 5.33
CA ASN A 204 12.52 23.54 5.25
C ASN A 204 12.53 24.25 6.63
N GLY A 205 12.42 23.49 7.73
CA GLY A 205 12.44 23.98 9.11
C GLY A 205 11.10 24.52 9.61
N GLN A 206 10.02 24.48 8.82
CA GLN A 206 8.70 24.92 9.26
C GLN A 206 7.99 23.80 10.04
N PRO A 207 7.35 24.13 11.17
CA PRO A 207 6.58 23.14 11.92
C PRO A 207 5.35 22.69 11.13
N MET A 208 5.09 21.38 11.10
CA MET A 208 3.83 20.84 10.62
C MET A 208 2.68 21.26 11.52
N ASP A 209 1.51 21.54 10.94
CA ASP A 209 0.29 21.86 11.69
C ASP A 209 -0.99 21.40 10.99
N MET A 210 -2.14 21.70 11.60
CA MET A 210 -3.46 21.32 11.06
C MET A 210 -3.78 22.00 9.72
N ASN A 211 -3.15 23.13 9.35
CA ASN A 211 -3.36 23.74 8.04
C ASN A 211 -2.77 22.87 6.92
N ASP A 212 -1.68 22.12 7.17
CA ASP A 212 -1.15 21.14 6.21
C ASP A 212 -2.18 20.03 5.90
N ILE A 213 -2.91 19.58 6.93
CA ILE A 213 -3.99 18.59 6.82
C ILE A 213 -5.19 19.19 6.06
N LEU A 214 -5.66 20.37 6.50
CA LEU A 214 -6.83 21.02 5.94
C LEU A 214 -6.61 21.37 4.46
N TYR A 215 -5.41 21.78 4.06
CA TYR A 215 -5.09 22.02 2.66
C TYR A 215 -5.16 20.73 1.83
N SER A 216 -4.63 19.62 2.35
CA SER A 216 -4.67 18.32 1.66
C SER A 216 -6.12 17.85 1.44
N ILE A 217 -6.99 18.05 2.42
CA ILE A 217 -8.43 17.71 2.34
C ILE A 217 -9.16 18.67 1.39
N TYR A 218 -8.86 19.97 1.44
CA TYR A 218 -9.34 20.95 0.46
C TYR A 218 -8.99 20.50 -0.96
N PHE A 219 -7.72 20.15 -1.19
CA PHE A 219 -7.22 19.75 -2.49
C PHE A 219 -7.96 18.51 -3.02
N LEU A 220 -8.17 17.50 -2.17
CA LEU A 220 -8.97 16.31 -2.51
C LEU A 220 -10.36 16.68 -3.01
N TYR A 221 -11.11 17.49 -2.26
CA TYR A 221 -12.46 17.90 -2.67
C TYR A 221 -12.47 18.82 -3.90
N GLN A 222 -11.52 19.73 -4.01
CA GLN A 222 -11.45 20.70 -5.09
C GLN A 222 -11.12 20.03 -6.43
N TRP A 223 -10.09 19.18 -6.44
CA TRP A 223 -9.62 18.48 -7.64
C TRP A 223 -10.39 17.18 -7.92
N GLY A 224 -11.09 16.64 -6.91
CA GLY A 224 -12.05 15.54 -7.07
C GLY A 224 -13.46 15.99 -7.46
N ALA A 225 -13.73 17.29 -7.56
CA ALA A 225 -15.02 17.79 -8.02
C ALA A 225 -15.26 17.46 -9.50
N GLN A 226 -16.53 17.30 -9.88
CA GLN A 226 -16.89 17.14 -11.28
C GLN A 226 -16.55 18.41 -12.06
N PRO A 227 -15.80 18.32 -13.18
CA PRO A 227 -15.41 19.49 -13.94
C PRO A 227 -16.64 20.14 -14.60
N THR A 228 -16.70 21.47 -14.53
CA THR A 228 -17.58 22.33 -15.31
C THR A 228 -16.80 22.95 -16.48
N GLU A 229 -17.47 23.57 -17.45
CA GLU A 229 -16.82 24.21 -18.62
C GLU A 229 -15.69 25.20 -18.24
N ASN A 230 -15.77 25.84 -17.06
CA ASN A 230 -14.78 26.81 -16.57
C ASN A 230 -13.87 26.25 -15.46
N SER A 231 -13.89 24.94 -15.20
CA SER A 231 -13.09 24.34 -14.12
C SER A 231 -11.61 24.34 -14.46
N LYS A 232 -10.80 24.99 -13.61
CA LYS A 232 -9.34 25.00 -13.72
C LYS A 232 -8.66 23.89 -12.91
N THR A 233 -9.39 23.22 -12.02
CA THR A 233 -8.88 22.21 -11.09
C THR A 233 -9.33 20.82 -11.51
N PHE A 234 -8.73 20.31 -12.59
CA PHE A 234 -8.96 18.96 -13.10
C PHE A 234 -7.66 18.39 -13.68
N ASP A 235 -7.38 17.13 -13.35
CA ASP A 235 -6.30 16.34 -13.93
C ASP A 235 -6.84 14.93 -14.23
N SER A 236 -6.67 14.46 -15.46
CA SER A 236 -7.29 13.21 -15.91
C SER A 236 -6.79 11.95 -15.19
N GLU A 237 -5.57 11.97 -14.63
CA GLU A 237 -5.01 10.84 -13.89
C GLU A 237 -5.29 10.91 -12.39
N TYR A 238 -5.51 12.10 -11.82
CA TYR A 238 -5.80 12.28 -10.40
C TYR A 238 -7.29 12.41 -10.09
N SER A 239 -8.01 13.28 -10.81
CA SER A 239 -9.39 13.68 -10.49
C SER A 239 -10.38 12.52 -10.42
N PRO A 240 -10.33 11.49 -11.29
CA PRO A 240 -11.26 10.35 -11.19
C PRO A 240 -11.14 9.58 -9.86
N LYS A 241 -9.91 9.36 -9.37
CA LYS A 241 -9.67 8.71 -8.07
C LYS A 241 -10.07 9.61 -6.91
N ALA A 242 -9.67 10.88 -6.98
CA ALA A 242 -10.03 11.89 -5.99
C ALA A 242 -11.56 12.04 -5.88
N ASN A 243 -12.29 11.94 -6.98
CA ASN A 243 -13.76 12.00 -6.98
C ASN A 243 -14.37 10.83 -6.19
N GLN A 244 -13.87 9.61 -6.36
CA GLN A 244 -14.38 8.45 -5.62
C GLN A 244 -14.04 8.54 -4.13
N ALA A 245 -12.82 8.93 -3.78
CA ALA A 245 -12.44 9.16 -2.38
C ALA A 245 -13.21 10.32 -1.73
N ALA A 246 -13.46 11.42 -2.45
CA ALA A 246 -14.25 12.53 -1.94
C ALA A 246 -15.73 12.17 -1.70
N LYS A 247 -16.27 11.18 -2.42
CA LYS A 247 -17.63 10.66 -2.22
C LYS A 247 -17.77 9.84 -0.94
N THR A 248 -16.72 9.12 -0.54
CA THR A 248 -16.73 8.36 0.72
C THR A 248 -16.53 9.29 1.92
N LEU A 249 -15.80 10.39 1.77
CA LEU A 249 -15.59 11.36 2.86
C LEU A 249 -16.84 12.21 3.15
N ILE A 250 -17.48 11.94 4.28
CA ILE A 250 -18.68 12.66 4.75
C ILE A 250 -18.32 14.03 5.33
N GLY A 251 -17.22 14.09 6.09
CA GLY A 251 -16.71 15.32 6.68
C GLY A 251 -15.61 15.04 7.71
N ILE A 252 -15.05 16.12 8.25
CA ILE A 252 -14.01 16.08 9.26
C ILE A 252 -14.35 16.97 10.45
N ARG A 253 -13.74 16.70 11.60
CA ARG A 253 -13.84 17.57 12.77
C ARG A 253 -12.48 17.72 13.44
N VAL A 254 -11.95 18.93 13.45
CA VAL A 254 -10.71 19.25 14.17
C VAL A 254 -11.05 19.32 15.66
N ILE A 255 -10.41 18.50 16.47
CA ILE A 255 -10.66 18.41 17.91
C ILE A 255 -9.70 19.33 18.67
N ASP A 256 -8.43 19.31 18.29
CA ASP A 256 -7.38 20.15 18.85
C ASP A 256 -6.23 20.35 17.84
N LYS A 257 -5.06 20.76 18.32
CA LYS A 257 -3.89 21.06 17.48
C LYS A 257 -3.40 19.88 16.63
N ASN A 258 -3.59 18.63 17.07
CA ASN A 258 -3.06 17.44 16.41
C ASN A 258 -4.03 16.24 16.41
N THR A 259 -5.28 16.45 16.82
CA THR A 259 -6.34 15.43 16.75
C THR A 259 -7.42 15.84 15.76
N ILE A 260 -7.79 14.91 14.87
CA ILE A 260 -8.84 15.08 13.87
C ILE A 260 -9.71 13.84 13.79
N GLU A 261 -11.03 14.04 13.74
CA GLU A 261 -11.99 12.98 13.42
C GLU A 261 -12.30 13.04 11.92
N VAL A 262 -12.29 11.88 11.26
CA VAL A 262 -12.63 11.70 9.85
C VAL A 262 -13.83 10.76 9.77
N TYR A 263 -14.91 11.23 9.13
CA TYR A 263 -16.16 10.51 8.99
C TYR A 263 -16.33 10.04 7.55
N GLN A 264 -16.54 8.75 7.33
CA GLN A 264 -16.60 8.18 5.99
C GLN A 264 -17.71 7.14 5.81
N ASP A 265 -18.22 7.05 4.58
CA ASP A 265 -19.11 6.01 4.09
C ASP A 265 -18.28 4.86 3.51
N TYR A 266 -17.45 4.25 4.36
CA TYR A 266 -16.56 3.16 4.00
C TYR A 266 -16.50 2.13 5.14
N TRP A 267 -16.51 0.85 4.78
CA TRP A 267 -16.32 -0.28 5.69
C TRP A 267 -15.33 -1.29 5.13
N HIS A 268 -14.61 -1.93 6.04
CA HIS A 268 -13.79 -3.12 5.78
C HIS A 268 -13.81 -3.99 7.04
N PHE A 269 -13.63 -5.29 6.90
CA PHE A 269 -13.48 -6.22 8.03
C PHE A 269 -12.11 -6.07 8.76
N ASP A 270 -11.24 -5.19 8.27
CA ASP A 270 -9.95 -4.88 8.87
C ASP A 270 -9.96 -3.39 9.22
N GLU A 271 -9.86 -3.07 10.50
CA GLU A 271 -9.82 -1.68 10.99
C GLU A 271 -8.65 -0.90 10.39
N GLY A 272 -7.52 -1.55 10.12
CA GLY A 272 -6.37 -0.94 9.47
C GLY A 272 -6.67 -0.47 8.05
N GLU A 273 -7.53 -1.16 7.31
CA GLU A 273 -7.99 -0.72 5.98
C GLU A 273 -9.02 0.42 6.08
N ILE A 274 -9.87 0.42 7.12
CA ILE A 274 -10.74 1.58 7.42
C ILE A 274 -9.90 2.82 7.72
N ALA A 275 -8.86 2.69 8.54
CA ALA A 275 -7.96 3.78 8.89
C ALA A 275 -7.14 4.27 7.69
N ASP A 276 -6.61 3.37 6.86
CA ASP A 276 -5.86 3.73 5.65
C ASP A 276 -6.72 4.53 4.67
N SER A 277 -7.98 4.10 4.46
CA SER A 277 -8.96 4.80 3.61
C SER A 277 -9.30 6.21 4.12
N ALA A 278 -9.34 6.39 5.45
CA ALA A 278 -9.58 7.70 6.08
C ALA A 278 -8.31 8.56 6.24
N GLY A 279 -7.14 8.09 5.78
CA GLY A 279 -5.87 8.76 6.00
C GLY A 279 -5.80 10.17 5.39
N VAL A 280 -5.45 11.16 6.20
CA VAL A 280 -5.37 12.59 5.80
C VAL A 280 -3.98 13.22 6.00
N PHE A 281 -2.98 12.41 6.34
CA PHE A 281 -1.64 12.92 6.63
C PHE A 281 -0.99 13.54 5.37
N PRO A 282 -0.37 14.73 5.46
CA PRO A 282 0.05 15.48 4.30
C PRO A 282 1.38 14.94 3.76
N SER A 283 1.55 14.96 2.44
CA SER A 283 2.78 14.50 1.79
C SER A 283 3.86 15.60 1.67
N MET A 284 3.49 16.86 1.81
CA MET A 284 4.38 18.03 1.72
C MET A 284 3.74 19.27 2.36
N PRO A 285 4.50 20.37 2.56
CA PRO A 285 3.96 21.62 3.11
C PRO A 285 2.85 22.22 2.24
N TRP A 286 1.80 22.76 2.86
CA TRP A 286 0.66 23.34 2.13
C TRP A 286 1.08 24.48 1.19
N GLU A 287 2.10 25.28 1.54
CA GLU A 287 2.54 26.40 0.71
C GLU A 287 3.15 25.95 -0.61
N LEU A 288 3.80 24.78 -0.61
CA LEU A 288 4.35 24.18 -1.81
C LEU A 288 3.22 23.64 -2.69
N PHE A 289 2.25 22.94 -2.08
CA PHE A 289 1.02 22.52 -2.78
C PHE A 289 0.30 23.70 -3.43
N TYR A 290 0.20 24.84 -2.73
CA TYR A 290 -0.44 26.05 -3.24
C TYR A 290 0.32 26.64 -4.44
N ALA A 291 1.65 26.69 -4.39
CA ALA A 291 2.46 27.12 -5.52
C ALA A 291 2.31 26.19 -6.73
N MET A 292 2.22 24.87 -6.50
CA MET A 292 2.02 23.88 -7.55
C MET A 292 0.64 24.01 -8.20
N GLU A 293 -0.41 24.14 -7.39
CA GLU A 293 -1.77 24.36 -7.87
C GLU A 293 -1.87 25.63 -8.72
N LYS A 294 -1.21 26.73 -8.30
CA LYS A 294 -1.14 27.96 -9.08
C LYS A 294 -0.47 27.76 -10.44
N SER A 295 0.66 27.04 -10.49
CA SER A 295 1.36 26.77 -11.76
C SER A 295 0.52 25.95 -12.73
N VAL A 296 -0.22 24.96 -12.24
CA VAL A 296 -1.10 24.12 -13.08
C VAL A 296 -2.33 24.90 -13.53
N THR A 297 -2.96 25.67 -12.64
CA THR A 297 -4.15 26.48 -12.97
C THR A 297 -3.85 27.69 -13.87
N ASP A 298 -2.60 28.16 -13.88
CA ASP A 298 -2.06 29.12 -14.86
C ASP A 298 -1.77 28.49 -16.23
N GLY A 299 -1.82 27.15 -16.35
CA GLY A 299 -1.49 26.44 -17.59
C GLY A 299 0.00 26.41 -17.91
N LYS A 300 0.90 26.57 -16.92
CA LYS A 300 2.36 26.55 -17.14
C LYS A 300 2.94 25.13 -17.14
N VAL A 301 2.33 24.22 -16.37
CA VAL A 301 2.74 22.82 -16.19
C VAL A 301 1.51 21.94 -15.96
N ALA A 302 1.69 20.62 -15.97
CA ALA A 302 0.65 19.66 -15.62
C ALA A 302 1.09 18.72 -14.49
N PHE A 303 0.13 18.24 -13.69
CA PHE A 303 0.42 17.26 -12.63
C PHE A 303 0.73 15.87 -13.17
N SER A 304 -0.02 15.45 -14.18
CA SER A 304 0.12 14.13 -14.80
C SER A 304 0.82 14.17 -16.15
N ARG A 305 1.36 13.02 -16.55
CA ARG A 305 2.09 12.88 -17.81
C ARG A 305 1.16 12.99 -19.02
N SER A 306 -0.04 12.42 -18.96
CA SER A 306 -1.00 12.51 -20.07
C SER A 306 -1.44 13.95 -20.30
N GLU A 307 -1.72 14.72 -19.24
CA GLU A 307 -2.05 16.14 -19.33
C GLU A 307 -0.87 16.98 -19.84
N SER A 308 0.36 16.67 -19.42
CA SER A 308 1.54 17.40 -19.89
C SER A 308 1.70 17.28 -21.41
N VAL A 309 1.48 16.06 -21.94
CA VAL A 309 1.55 15.79 -23.38
C VAL A 309 0.38 16.45 -24.13
N SER A 310 -0.85 16.35 -23.63
CA SER A 310 -2.02 16.92 -24.33
C SER A 310 -2.01 18.45 -24.35
N LYS A 311 -1.54 19.09 -23.27
CA LYS A 311 -1.44 20.55 -23.15
C LYS A 311 -0.12 21.13 -23.69
N ASN A 312 0.83 20.27 -24.07
CA ASN A 312 2.17 20.66 -24.51
C ASN A 312 2.88 21.57 -23.48
N VAL A 313 2.88 21.13 -22.23
CA VAL A 313 3.55 21.78 -21.08
C VAL A 313 4.38 20.74 -20.33
N ASP A 314 5.28 21.22 -19.45
CA ASP A 314 6.13 20.32 -18.69
C ASP A 314 5.33 19.50 -17.65
N TRP A 315 5.77 18.26 -17.42
CA TRP A 315 5.25 17.42 -16.35
C TRP A 315 5.93 17.82 -15.04
N LEU A 316 5.17 18.50 -14.17
CA LEU A 316 5.68 19.16 -12.99
C LEU A 316 6.50 18.23 -12.10
N SER A 317 7.78 18.57 -11.90
CA SER A 317 8.69 17.83 -11.05
C SER A 317 9.42 18.74 -10.07
N LEU A 318 9.20 18.52 -8.77
CA LEU A 318 9.88 19.27 -7.70
C LEU A 318 11.40 19.10 -7.71
N LEU A 319 11.90 18.06 -8.37
CA LEU A 319 13.33 17.77 -8.52
C LEU A 319 13.99 18.63 -9.61
N VAL A 320 13.22 19.15 -10.58
CA VAL A 320 13.74 19.88 -11.74
C VAL A 320 13.97 21.35 -11.37
N PRO A 321 15.20 21.90 -11.54
CA PRO A 321 15.50 23.27 -11.12
C PRO A 321 14.63 24.36 -11.76
N ASN A 322 14.26 24.21 -13.04
CA ASN A 322 13.41 25.17 -13.73
C ASN A 322 11.99 25.20 -13.13
N ASP A 323 11.41 24.04 -12.86
CA ASP A 323 10.11 23.91 -12.21
C ASP A 323 10.15 24.47 -10.79
N ALA A 324 11.20 24.13 -10.03
CA ALA A 324 11.42 24.66 -8.68
C ALA A 324 11.52 26.20 -8.69
N ASN A 325 12.23 26.78 -9.65
CA ASN A 325 12.32 28.24 -9.80
C ASN A 325 10.96 28.87 -10.14
N MET A 326 10.15 28.24 -11.00
CA MET A 326 8.78 28.71 -11.25
C MET A 326 7.93 28.70 -9.98
N LEU A 327 8.00 27.63 -9.18
CA LEU A 327 7.30 27.57 -7.89
C LEU A 327 7.79 28.66 -6.92
N LYS A 328 9.10 28.92 -6.90
CA LYS A 328 9.70 30.03 -6.14
C LYS A 328 9.09 31.38 -6.53
N LEU A 329 8.96 31.66 -7.83
CA LEU A 329 8.37 32.91 -8.30
C LEU A 329 6.90 33.08 -7.86
N ASN A 330 6.11 32.01 -7.86
CA ASN A 330 4.76 32.05 -7.30
C ASN A 330 4.78 32.37 -5.79
N LEU A 331 5.68 31.75 -5.03
CA LEU A 331 5.83 32.01 -3.59
C LEU A 331 6.25 33.46 -3.29
N GLU A 332 7.15 34.02 -4.10
CA GLU A 332 7.53 35.44 -4.00
C GLU A 332 6.35 36.38 -4.29
N GLU A 333 5.53 36.05 -5.30
CA GLU A 333 4.31 36.79 -5.61
C GLU A 333 3.29 36.71 -4.45
N PHE A 334 3.11 35.52 -3.88
CA PHE A 334 2.24 35.32 -2.72
C PHE A 334 2.70 36.14 -1.52
N SER A 335 4.01 36.19 -1.25
CA SER A 335 4.54 37.00 -0.17
C SER A 335 4.34 38.50 -0.42
N LYS A 336 4.62 39.00 -1.63
CA LYS A 336 4.42 40.41 -2.00
C LYS A 336 2.95 40.84 -1.90
N SER A 337 2.02 39.95 -2.26
CA SER A 337 0.58 40.22 -2.26
C SER A 337 -0.10 39.87 -0.93
N ASN A 338 0.61 39.28 0.04
CA ASN A 338 0.04 38.66 1.24
C ASN A 338 -1.09 37.67 0.90
N SER A 339 -0.87 36.85 -0.14
CA SER A 339 -1.86 35.88 -0.61
C SER A 339 -2.15 34.82 0.46
N ILE A 340 -3.43 34.59 0.71
CA ILE A 340 -3.94 33.52 1.57
C ILE A 340 -4.73 32.56 0.68
N PRO A 341 -4.38 31.27 0.63
CA PRO A 341 -5.14 30.31 -0.16
C PRO A 341 -6.56 30.17 0.37
N ILE A 342 -7.52 30.08 -0.54
CA ILE A 342 -8.95 30.07 -0.18
C ILE A 342 -9.31 28.92 0.76
N GLY A 343 -8.67 27.76 0.59
CA GLY A 343 -8.80 26.58 1.44
C GLY A 343 -8.41 26.81 2.91
N LEU A 344 -7.59 27.83 3.22
CA LEU A 344 -7.15 28.13 4.59
C LEU A 344 -7.68 29.46 5.14
N SER A 345 -8.32 30.28 4.31
CA SER A 345 -8.73 31.66 4.65
C SER A 345 -9.67 31.78 5.86
N THR A 346 -10.33 30.69 6.26
CA THR A 346 -11.22 30.63 7.42
C THR A 346 -10.49 30.29 8.73
N PHE A 347 -9.33 29.63 8.67
CA PHE A 347 -8.68 29.02 9.85
C PHE A 347 -7.50 29.83 10.38
N GLU A 348 -6.69 30.40 9.48
CA GLU A 348 -5.56 31.24 9.85
C GLU A 348 -5.69 32.59 9.14
N LYS A 349 -5.46 33.68 9.88
CA LYS A 349 -5.62 35.06 9.41
C LYS A 349 -4.37 35.89 9.62
N ASN A 350 -3.38 35.38 10.34
CA ASN A 350 -2.12 36.04 10.58
C ASN A 350 -1.26 35.99 9.32
N SER A 351 -1.12 37.13 8.63
CA SER A 351 -0.28 37.24 7.43
C SER A 351 1.19 36.88 7.68
N GLN A 352 1.68 37.02 8.92
CA GLN A 352 3.04 36.63 9.27
C GLN A 352 3.24 35.12 9.16
N TYR A 353 2.24 34.31 9.53
CA TYR A 353 2.28 32.85 9.38
C TYR A 353 2.57 32.46 7.93
N TYR A 354 1.76 32.97 7.00
CA TYR A 354 1.90 32.70 5.57
C TYR A 354 3.26 33.16 5.03
N ASN A 355 3.68 34.38 5.36
CA ASN A 355 4.96 34.93 4.90
C ASN A 355 6.18 34.14 5.41
N MET A 356 6.15 33.61 6.63
CA MET A 356 7.22 32.75 7.16
C MET A 356 7.30 31.41 6.41
N ARG A 357 6.15 30.80 6.09
CA ARG A 357 6.06 29.57 5.30
C ARG A 357 6.59 29.78 3.88
N TYR A 358 6.15 30.85 3.20
CA TYR A 358 6.65 31.21 1.87
C TYR A 358 8.16 31.46 1.87
N SER A 359 8.67 32.28 2.79
CA SER A 359 10.09 32.63 2.87
C SER A 359 10.99 31.43 3.11
N SER A 360 10.54 30.47 3.94
CA SER A 360 11.30 29.26 4.24
C SER A 360 11.38 28.31 3.04
N THR A 361 10.28 28.17 2.31
CA THR A 361 10.26 27.37 1.07
C THR A 361 11.08 28.03 -0.05
N ILE A 362 11.06 29.36 -0.18
CA ILE A 362 11.94 30.10 -1.08
C ILE A 362 13.41 29.83 -0.72
N SER A 363 13.77 29.99 0.55
CA SER A 363 15.14 29.77 1.04
C SER A 363 15.62 28.34 0.79
N TRP A 364 14.73 27.35 0.94
CA TRP A 364 15.01 25.95 0.60
C TRP A 364 15.38 25.80 -0.88
N ILE A 365 14.53 26.32 -1.77
CA ILE A 365 14.75 26.23 -3.22
C ILE A 365 16.06 26.92 -3.62
N GLU A 366 16.37 28.09 -3.05
CA GLU A 366 17.61 28.81 -3.34
C GLU A 366 18.86 28.07 -2.86
N LYS A 367 18.77 27.41 -1.71
CA LYS A 367 19.88 26.66 -1.12
C LYS A 367 20.14 25.35 -1.85
N HIS A 368 19.09 24.61 -2.20
CA HIS A 368 19.20 23.23 -2.71
C HIS A 368 18.98 23.10 -4.22
N GLY A 369 18.43 24.13 -4.87
CA GLY A 369 18.16 24.13 -6.32
C GLY A 369 16.96 23.28 -6.74
N HIS A 370 16.18 22.77 -5.79
CA HIS A 370 14.97 21.97 -6.02
C HIS A 370 13.90 22.30 -4.96
N ALA A 371 12.66 21.89 -5.23
CA ALA A 371 11.51 22.10 -4.34
C ALA A 371 11.09 20.83 -3.56
N VAL A 372 11.88 19.74 -3.61
CA VAL A 372 11.63 18.53 -2.80
C VAL A 372 11.76 18.87 -1.31
N ILE A 373 10.63 18.94 -0.61
CA ILE A 373 10.53 19.12 0.85
C ILE A 373 9.64 18.02 1.39
N GLY A 374 10.16 17.22 2.32
CA GLY A 374 9.43 16.19 3.04
C GLY A 374 9.57 16.35 4.54
N ASN A 375 9.31 15.26 5.25
CA ASN A 375 9.24 15.18 6.72
C ASN A 375 9.86 13.86 7.25
N GLY A 376 10.53 13.12 6.38
CA GLY A 376 11.17 11.84 6.69
C GLY A 376 12.55 12.00 7.34
N PRO A 377 13.20 10.88 7.67
CA PRO A 377 14.47 10.84 8.39
C PRO A 377 15.67 11.35 7.59
N PHE A 378 15.51 11.49 6.27
CA PHE A 378 16.51 12.09 5.40
C PHE A 378 15.90 13.22 4.59
N TYR A 379 16.70 14.20 4.18
CA TYR A 379 16.28 15.21 3.22
C TYR A 379 17.11 15.11 1.93
N LEU A 380 16.54 15.55 0.80
CA LEU A 380 17.28 15.62 -0.46
C LEU A 380 18.26 16.79 -0.41
N ASP A 381 19.56 16.50 -0.41
CA ASP A 381 20.62 17.52 -0.27
C ASP A 381 21.05 18.05 -1.63
N SER A 382 21.28 17.15 -2.59
CA SER A 382 21.65 17.52 -3.95
C SER A 382 21.22 16.48 -4.98
N TYR A 383 20.98 16.97 -6.19
CA TYR A 383 20.63 16.19 -7.37
C TYR A 383 21.57 16.54 -8.52
N SER A 384 22.35 15.55 -8.98
CA SER A 384 23.25 15.69 -10.11
C SER A 384 22.91 14.67 -11.20
N PRO A 385 22.02 15.03 -12.15
CA PRO A 385 21.69 14.14 -13.27
C PRO A 385 22.89 13.82 -14.16
N GLU A 386 23.83 14.75 -14.32
CA GLU A 386 25.06 14.53 -15.10
C GLU A 386 25.96 13.45 -14.48
N ALA A 387 26.18 13.52 -13.15
CA ALA A 387 26.95 12.51 -12.43
C ALA A 387 26.14 11.23 -12.15
N ARG A 388 24.83 11.27 -12.40
CA ARG A 388 23.86 10.24 -12.03
C ARG A 388 23.86 9.93 -10.53
N ILE A 389 23.89 10.97 -9.71
CA ILE A 389 23.94 10.87 -8.25
C ILE A 389 22.81 11.71 -7.64
N ILE A 390 22.13 11.12 -6.65
CA ILE A 390 21.27 11.82 -5.70
C ILE A 390 21.89 11.63 -4.33
N THR A 391 22.06 12.72 -3.59
CA THR A 391 22.54 12.68 -2.21
C THR A 391 21.39 13.04 -1.28
N ILE A 392 21.09 12.15 -0.35
CA ILE A 392 20.21 12.42 0.80
C ILE A 392 21.06 12.47 2.06
N ARG A 393 20.69 13.34 3.01
CA ARG A 393 21.40 13.48 4.30
C ARG A 393 20.43 13.31 5.46
N SER A 394 20.93 12.85 6.60
CA SER A 394 20.13 12.72 7.82
C SER A 394 19.46 14.06 8.16
N PHE A 395 18.20 14.00 8.53
CA PHE A 395 17.45 15.13 9.06
C PHE A 395 17.48 15.06 10.59
N ASP A 396 18.58 15.55 11.16
CA ASP A 396 18.84 15.51 12.61
C ASP A 396 18.10 16.63 13.36
N ASP A 397 16.79 16.74 13.12
CA ASP A 397 15.90 17.70 13.77
C ASP A 397 15.30 17.09 15.06
N PRO A 398 15.35 17.80 16.20
CA PRO A 398 14.87 17.26 17.48
C PRO A 398 13.35 17.03 17.54
N THR A 399 12.59 17.54 16.57
CA THR A 399 11.14 17.31 16.44
C THR A 399 10.82 16.06 15.60
N TYR A 400 11.80 15.44 14.95
CA TYR A 400 11.59 14.19 14.22
C TYR A 400 11.25 13.05 15.20
N PRO A 401 10.14 12.30 15.00
CA PRO A 401 9.60 11.45 16.05
C PRO A 401 10.28 10.09 16.22
N PHE A 402 11.16 9.69 15.29
CA PHE A 402 11.76 8.35 15.32
C PHE A 402 13.28 8.41 15.51
N GLU A 403 13.75 7.76 16.55
CA GLU A 403 15.18 7.60 16.77
C GLU A 403 15.81 6.62 15.77
N ALA A 404 17.13 6.71 15.62
CA ALA A 404 17.90 5.78 14.80
C ALA A 404 17.67 4.32 15.24
N GLY A 405 17.22 3.48 14.32
CA GLY A 405 16.92 2.07 14.58
C GLY A 405 15.49 1.78 15.07
N TYR A 406 14.58 2.76 15.02
CA TYR A 406 13.15 2.52 15.27
C TYR A 406 12.57 1.35 14.47
N TRP A 407 13.06 1.14 13.24
CA TRP A 407 12.61 0.06 12.34
C TRP A 407 13.37 -1.27 12.52
N LYS A 408 14.29 -1.39 13.50
CA LYS A 408 15.03 -2.63 13.80
C LYS A 408 14.12 -3.83 14.08
N LYS A 409 12.90 -3.57 14.54
CA LYS A 409 11.85 -4.59 14.75
C LYS A 409 11.53 -5.42 13.50
N PHE A 410 11.89 -4.93 12.31
CA PHE A 410 11.70 -5.63 11.05
C PHE A 410 12.98 -6.30 10.51
N GLU A 411 14.12 -6.23 11.21
CA GLU A 411 15.34 -6.92 10.78
C GLU A 411 15.21 -8.44 10.87
N ASN A 412 14.54 -8.90 11.92
CA ASN A 412 14.33 -10.32 12.20
C ASN A 412 12.83 -10.56 12.32
N VAL A 413 12.28 -11.41 11.47
CA VAL A 413 10.88 -11.84 11.52
C VAL A 413 10.82 -13.36 11.63
N ASN A 414 9.92 -13.86 12.48
CA ASN A 414 9.69 -15.29 12.62
C ASN A 414 8.92 -15.80 11.39
N VAL A 415 9.62 -16.33 10.39
CA VAL A 415 9.01 -16.96 9.22
C VAL A 415 8.73 -18.43 9.52
N ALA A 416 7.50 -18.88 9.27
CA ALA A 416 7.16 -20.28 9.41
C ALA A 416 8.00 -21.13 8.45
N THR A 417 8.56 -22.22 8.97
CA THR A 417 9.30 -23.23 8.20
C THR A 417 8.76 -24.61 8.55
N ILE A 418 8.55 -25.44 7.53
CA ILE A 418 8.19 -26.86 7.65
C ILE A 418 9.49 -27.66 7.77
N ASN A 419 9.80 -28.11 8.98
CA ASN A 419 11.03 -28.83 9.27
C ASN A 419 10.96 -30.30 8.85
N ARG A 420 9.79 -30.93 9.02
CA ARG A 420 9.57 -32.35 8.70
C ARG A 420 8.10 -32.67 8.48
N VAL A 421 7.80 -33.53 7.51
CA VAL A 421 6.48 -34.12 7.28
C VAL A 421 6.65 -35.63 7.14
N ASP A 422 6.12 -36.38 8.09
CA ASP A 422 6.26 -37.83 8.17
C ASP A 422 5.04 -38.51 7.52
N VAL A 423 4.92 -38.40 6.18
CA VAL A 423 3.85 -39.07 5.41
C VAL A 423 4.32 -40.42 4.85
N PRO A 424 3.57 -41.52 5.07
CA PRO A 424 3.88 -42.81 4.48
C PRO A 424 3.84 -42.78 2.95
N THR A 425 4.76 -43.47 2.29
CA THR A 425 4.76 -43.63 0.82
C THR A 425 3.62 -44.52 0.32
N ILE A 426 3.09 -45.40 1.19
CA ILE A 426 2.00 -46.32 0.89
C ILE A 426 0.95 -46.21 2.01
N VAL A 427 -0.30 -45.99 1.63
CA VAL A 427 -1.45 -45.84 2.52
C VAL A 427 -2.50 -46.89 2.16
N SER A 428 -2.91 -47.70 3.14
CA SER A 428 -4.03 -48.64 2.99
C SER A 428 -5.35 -47.89 3.04
N LEU A 429 -6.14 -47.98 1.95
CA LEU A 429 -7.46 -47.34 1.86
C LEU A 429 -8.41 -47.90 2.93
N GLY A 430 -9.21 -47.01 3.55
CA GLY A 430 -10.15 -47.37 4.62
C GLY A 430 -9.52 -47.60 6.00
N LYS A 431 -8.21 -47.32 6.17
CA LYS A 431 -7.54 -47.28 7.48
C LYS A 431 -7.26 -45.84 7.90
N GLU A 432 -7.19 -45.59 9.20
CA GLU A 432 -6.79 -44.27 9.70
C GLU A 432 -5.34 -43.96 9.29
N LEU A 433 -5.10 -42.73 8.85
CA LEU A 433 -3.78 -42.24 8.49
C LEU A 433 -3.40 -41.09 9.41
N ILE A 434 -2.26 -41.22 10.08
CA ILE A 434 -1.70 -40.21 10.99
C ILE A 434 -0.43 -39.67 10.35
N ILE A 435 -0.34 -38.35 10.19
CA ILE A 435 0.77 -37.66 9.56
C ILE A 435 1.34 -36.66 10.57
N PRO A 436 2.44 -37.03 11.28
CA PRO A 436 3.18 -36.10 12.11
C PRO A 436 3.90 -35.04 11.28
N ILE A 437 3.90 -33.81 11.78
CA ILE A 437 4.50 -32.64 11.13
C ILE A 437 5.25 -31.84 12.19
N SER A 438 6.47 -31.40 11.85
CA SER A 438 7.22 -30.42 12.63
C SER A 438 7.35 -29.12 11.85
N VAL A 439 6.98 -28.02 12.49
CA VAL A 439 7.06 -26.66 11.98
C VAL A 439 7.75 -25.74 12.98
N THR A 440 8.02 -24.51 12.59
CA THR A 440 8.46 -23.45 13.51
C THR A 440 7.38 -23.19 14.58
N GLN A 441 7.79 -22.96 15.83
CA GLN A 441 6.87 -22.71 16.95
C GLN A 441 5.96 -21.50 16.68
N GLY A 442 4.68 -21.63 17.04
CA GLY A 442 3.65 -20.61 16.82
C GLY A 442 3.16 -20.51 15.38
N SER A 443 3.48 -21.49 14.51
CA SER A 443 2.99 -21.50 13.13
C SER A 443 1.61 -22.16 13.02
N THR A 444 0.85 -21.70 12.03
CA THR A 444 -0.39 -22.32 11.58
C THR A 444 -0.13 -23.05 10.28
N ILE A 445 -0.55 -24.32 10.19
CA ILE A 445 -0.53 -25.06 8.91
C ILE A 445 -1.91 -25.05 8.28
N TYR A 446 -1.95 -25.01 6.95
CA TYR A 446 -3.10 -25.31 6.11
C TYR A 446 -2.75 -26.55 5.29
N TYR A 447 -3.58 -27.58 5.33
CA TYR A 447 -3.32 -28.82 4.59
C TYR A 447 -4.45 -29.14 3.62
N TYR A 448 -4.07 -29.80 2.53
CA TYR A 448 -4.97 -30.25 1.47
C TYR A 448 -4.54 -31.63 1.02
N VAL A 449 -5.47 -32.58 1.06
CA VAL A 449 -5.30 -33.93 0.56
C VAL A 449 -6.19 -34.10 -0.66
N VAL A 450 -5.59 -34.40 -1.80
CA VAL A 450 -6.26 -34.48 -3.09
C VAL A 450 -6.04 -35.85 -3.68
N ASN A 451 -7.09 -36.44 -4.26
CA ASN A 451 -6.98 -37.74 -4.92
C ASN A 451 -6.47 -37.62 -6.37
N ALA A 452 -6.27 -38.74 -7.05
CA ALA A 452 -5.76 -38.77 -8.43
C ALA A 452 -6.62 -37.99 -9.44
N ASP A 453 -7.93 -37.86 -9.16
CA ASP A 453 -8.88 -37.17 -10.03
C ASP A 453 -8.91 -35.65 -9.79
N GLY A 454 -8.11 -35.15 -8.85
CA GLY A 454 -8.09 -33.75 -8.46
C GLY A 454 -9.19 -33.38 -7.46
N ASN A 455 -9.92 -34.35 -6.90
CA ASN A 455 -10.97 -34.10 -5.92
C ASN A 455 -10.36 -33.94 -4.52
N MET A 456 -10.86 -32.95 -3.77
CA MET A 456 -10.47 -32.73 -2.37
C MET A 456 -11.01 -33.84 -1.48
N VAL A 457 -10.12 -34.59 -0.84
CA VAL A 457 -10.45 -35.64 0.14
C VAL A 457 -10.59 -35.05 1.53
N ASP A 458 -9.60 -34.27 1.95
CA ASP A 458 -9.61 -33.61 3.24
C ASP A 458 -8.81 -32.30 3.21
N SER A 459 -9.21 -31.35 4.03
CA SER A 459 -8.49 -30.09 4.20
C SER A 459 -8.83 -29.46 5.53
N GLY A 460 -7.90 -28.69 6.07
CA GLY A 460 -8.13 -27.91 7.29
C GLY A 460 -6.89 -27.14 7.70
N ASP A 461 -6.98 -26.52 8.86
CA ASP A 461 -5.89 -25.78 9.48
C ASP A 461 -5.65 -26.19 10.93
N LYS A 462 -4.39 -26.06 11.38
CA LYS A 462 -3.98 -26.32 12.77
C LYS A 462 -2.84 -25.41 13.17
N GLN A 463 -3.01 -24.71 14.29
CA GLN A 463 -1.93 -23.96 14.93
C GLN A 463 -1.15 -24.86 15.91
N SER A 464 0.14 -24.59 16.09
CA SER A 464 0.95 -25.25 17.12
C SER A 464 1.94 -24.32 17.79
N ASP A 465 1.75 -24.14 19.10
CA ASP A 465 2.66 -23.40 19.95
C ASP A 465 4.00 -24.12 20.13
N THR A 466 3.98 -25.46 20.12
CA THR A 466 5.18 -26.28 20.34
C THR A 466 5.97 -26.57 19.06
N GLY A 467 5.40 -26.29 17.89
CA GLY A 467 5.98 -26.62 16.59
C GLY A 467 5.77 -28.07 16.15
N ASN A 468 4.89 -28.82 16.82
CA ASN A 468 4.52 -30.19 16.45
C ASN A 468 3.02 -30.26 16.17
N ILE A 469 2.64 -30.79 15.02
CA ILE A 469 1.26 -30.94 14.57
C ILE A 469 1.05 -32.36 14.07
N THR A 470 -0.16 -32.87 14.25
CA THR A 470 -0.58 -34.15 13.66
C THR A 470 -1.83 -33.94 12.82
N ILE A 471 -1.78 -34.31 11.54
CA ILE A 471 -2.97 -34.47 10.69
C ILE A 471 -3.46 -35.90 10.83
N THR A 472 -4.76 -36.08 11.00
CA THR A 472 -5.38 -37.41 11.09
C THR A 472 -6.50 -37.50 10.06
N LEU A 473 -6.37 -38.39 9.09
CA LEU A 473 -7.44 -38.74 8.16
C LEU A 473 -8.18 -39.96 8.71
N SER A 474 -9.48 -39.82 8.93
CA SER A 474 -10.33 -40.92 9.36
C SER A 474 -10.44 -42.01 8.30
N LYS A 475 -10.95 -43.20 8.68
CA LYS A 475 -11.17 -44.32 7.76
C LYS A 475 -12.10 -43.94 6.60
N GLU A 476 -13.11 -43.12 6.87
CA GLU A 476 -14.03 -42.61 5.87
C GLU A 476 -13.29 -41.72 4.87
N LYS A 477 -12.43 -40.82 5.35
CA LYS A 477 -11.62 -39.95 4.48
C LYS A 477 -10.62 -40.74 3.63
N THR A 478 -9.89 -41.68 4.23
CA THR A 478 -8.92 -42.49 3.47
C THR A 478 -9.58 -43.45 2.50
N SER A 479 -10.87 -43.78 2.66
CA SER A 479 -11.64 -44.54 1.67
C SER A 479 -12.01 -43.74 0.42
N LEU A 480 -11.94 -42.40 0.47
CA LEU A 480 -12.17 -41.51 -0.67
C LEU A 480 -10.90 -41.24 -1.51
N LEU A 481 -9.73 -41.70 -1.03
CA LEU A 481 -8.48 -41.65 -1.78
C LEU A 481 -8.54 -42.61 -2.98
N SER A 482 -7.83 -42.27 -4.04
CA SER A 482 -7.74 -43.12 -5.23
C SER A 482 -6.74 -44.25 -5.00
N VAL A 483 -7.00 -45.41 -5.62
CA VAL A 483 -5.95 -46.43 -5.81
C VAL A 483 -4.89 -45.83 -6.73
N GLY A 484 -3.63 -45.84 -6.30
CA GLY A 484 -2.54 -45.14 -6.99
C GLY A 484 -2.20 -43.80 -6.33
N ALA A 485 -1.81 -42.79 -7.12
CA ALA A 485 -1.26 -41.55 -6.59
C ALA A 485 -2.31 -40.66 -5.91
N ASN A 486 -1.95 -40.08 -4.77
CA ASN A 486 -2.69 -39.04 -4.05
C ASN A 486 -1.69 -37.98 -3.58
N ASP A 487 -2.12 -36.73 -3.50
CA ASP A 487 -1.25 -35.60 -3.16
C ASP A 487 -1.56 -35.05 -1.77
N LEU A 488 -0.50 -34.71 -1.03
CA LEU A 488 -0.55 -33.93 0.20
C LEU A 488 0.17 -32.60 -0.04
N LYS A 489 -0.55 -31.49 0.15
CA LYS A 489 -0.02 -30.13 0.16
C LYS A 489 -0.18 -29.53 1.53
N ILE A 490 0.87 -28.93 2.06
CA ILE A 490 0.87 -28.22 3.35
C ILE A 490 1.48 -26.84 3.13
N PHE A 491 0.82 -25.82 3.68
CA PHE A 491 1.33 -24.46 3.78
C PHE A 491 1.51 -24.14 5.26
N ALA A 492 2.66 -23.63 5.67
CA ALA A 492 2.89 -23.16 7.04
C ALA A 492 3.08 -21.64 7.03
N VAL A 493 2.37 -20.91 7.88
CA VAL A 493 2.47 -19.46 8.04
C VAL A 493 2.64 -19.07 9.50
N SER A 494 3.18 -17.89 9.77
CA SER A 494 3.20 -17.31 11.12
C SER A 494 2.41 -16.00 11.14
N ASP A 495 1.85 -15.63 12.29
CA ASP A 495 1.13 -14.36 12.45
C ASP A 495 2.04 -13.14 12.28
N SER A 496 3.36 -13.32 12.41
CA SER A 496 4.36 -12.26 12.22
C SER A 496 4.83 -12.12 10.77
N ALA A 497 4.65 -13.16 9.94
CA ALA A 497 5.09 -13.23 8.55
C ALA A 497 4.16 -14.11 7.71
N LEU A 498 3.35 -13.46 6.87
CA LEU A 498 2.37 -14.11 6.00
C LEU A 498 2.98 -14.58 4.66
N LYS A 499 4.21 -15.09 4.71
CA LYS A 499 4.83 -15.81 3.59
C LYS A 499 4.79 -17.31 3.92
N PRO A 500 3.99 -18.11 3.19
CA PRO A 500 3.90 -19.53 3.48
C PRO A 500 5.18 -20.25 3.08
N ASP A 501 5.63 -21.17 3.93
CA ASP A 501 6.49 -22.27 3.51
C ASP A 501 5.62 -23.41 2.99
N ILE A 502 6.04 -24.04 1.89
CA ILE A 502 5.18 -24.93 1.10
C ILE A 502 5.84 -26.30 1.01
N PHE A 503 5.13 -27.32 1.49
CA PHE A 503 5.48 -28.72 1.31
C PHE A 503 4.47 -29.40 0.37
N HIS A 504 4.98 -30.16 -0.58
CA HIS A 504 4.16 -30.95 -1.50
C HIS A 504 4.81 -32.31 -1.74
N THR A 505 4.02 -33.38 -1.61
CA THR A 505 4.44 -34.73 -1.96
C THR A 505 3.25 -35.58 -2.39
N SER A 506 3.53 -36.73 -2.98
CA SER A 506 2.54 -37.72 -3.38
C SER A 506 2.78 -39.05 -2.65
N PHE A 507 1.72 -39.80 -2.39
CA PHE A 507 1.76 -41.13 -1.78
C PHE A 507 0.80 -42.09 -2.49
N LEU A 508 1.03 -43.40 -2.36
CA LEU A 508 0.27 -44.44 -3.05
C LEU A 508 -0.84 -45.02 -2.17
N GLY A 509 -2.09 -44.89 -2.60
CA GLY A 509 -3.25 -45.58 -2.03
C GLY A 509 -3.36 -47.02 -2.56
N ILE A 510 -3.50 -48.00 -1.67
CA ILE A 510 -3.70 -49.42 -2.05
C ILE A 510 -4.92 -50.03 -1.36
N GLN A 511 -5.56 -50.99 -2.04
CA GLN A 511 -6.61 -51.81 -1.42
C GLN A 511 -5.97 -52.92 -0.56
N GLY A 512 -6.42 -53.06 0.68
CA GLY A 512 -5.94 -54.09 1.62
C GLY A 512 -4.76 -53.65 2.49
N GLU A 513 -4.25 -54.56 3.33
CA GLU A 513 -3.11 -54.27 4.21
C GLU A 513 -1.80 -54.20 3.41
N SER A 514 -0.99 -53.18 3.69
CA SER A 514 0.39 -53.10 3.21
C SER A 514 1.15 -54.35 3.65
N LYS A 515 1.43 -55.25 2.70
CA LYS A 515 2.48 -56.25 2.88
C LYS A 515 3.79 -55.51 2.72
N THR A 516 4.60 -55.48 3.78
CA THR A 516 5.96 -54.92 3.81
C THR A 516 6.68 -55.21 2.50
N ILE A 517 6.90 -54.18 1.68
CA ILE A 517 7.81 -54.25 0.55
C ILE A 517 9.23 -54.11 1.13
N PRO A 518 10.21 -54.93 0.73
CA PRO A 518 11.57 -54.85 1.27
C PRO A 518 12.16 -53.44 1.07
N GLU A 519 12.87 -52.95 2.09
CA GLU A 519 13.78 -51.80 1.99
C GLU A 519 14.81 -52.08 0.90
N ASN A 520 14.53 -51.65 -0.33
CA ASN A 520 15.50 -51.24 -1.35
C ASN A 520 14.76 -50.89 -2.63
N ILE A 521 14.26 -49.66 -2.69
CA ILE A 521 14.21 -48.94 -3.96
C ILE A 521 14.99 -47.65 -3.69
N GLU A 522 16.25 -47.63 -4.14
CA GLU A 522 16.97 -46.37 -4.31
C GLU A 522 16.19 -45.54 -5.33
N VAL A 523 15.32 -44.67 -4.84
CA VAL A 523 14.78 -43.59 -5.65
C VAL A 523 15.87 -42.55 -5.72
N SER A 524 16.62 -42.55 -6.82
CA SER A 524 17.53 -41.46 -7.13
C SER A 524 16.73 -40.16 -7.15
N SER A 525 16.88 -39.33 -6.12
CA SER A 525 16.36 -37.97 -6.12
C SER A 525 17.16 -37.16 -7.14
N SER A 526 16.70 -37.16 -8.40
CA SER A 526 17.10 -36.10 -9.30
C SER A 526 16.38 -34.84 -8.84
N SER A 527 17.10 -33.93 -8.19
CA SER A 527 16.67 -32.55 -8.04
C SER A 527 16.55 -31.95 -9.45
N ILE A 528 15.37 -32.04 -10.06
CA ILE A 528 15.06 -31.30 -11.27
C ILE A 528 14.84 -29.86 -10.83
N VAL A 529 15.92 -29.08 -10.83
CA VAL A 529 15.83 -27.63 -10.91
C VAL A 529 15.53 -27.30 -12.37
N GLY A 530 14.24 -27.12 -12.68
CA GLY A 530 13.71 -26.75 -14.01
C GLY A 530 12.51 -25.81 -13.85
N PRO A 531 12.30 -24.88 -14.79
CA PRO A 531 11.90 -23.50 -14.49
C PRO A 531 10.44 -23.33 -14.04
N ASP A 532 10.26 -22.58 -12.95
CA ASP A 532 9.19 -21.61 -12.63
C ASP A 532 7.81 -21.69 -13.33
N TYR A 533 7.15 -22.84 -13.30
CA TYR A 533 5.70 -22.92 -13.54
C TYR A 533 4.85 -22.97 -12.25
N ILE A 534 5.49 -22.84 -11.08
CA ILE A 534 4.85 -22.91 -9.76
C ILE A 534 4.13 -21.60 -9.36
N VAL A 535 4.44 -20.48 -10.03
CA VAL A 535 4.00 -19.14 -9.57
C VAL A 535 2.49 -18.90 -9.70
N ILE A 536 1.79 -19.50 -10.67
CA ILE A 536 0.34 -19.22 -10.88
C ILE A 536 -0.53 -19.97 -9.85
N GLY A 537 -0.14 -21.18 -9.45
CA GLY A 537 -0.84 -21.93 -8.41
C GLY A 537 -0.61 -21.37 -7.00
N VAL A 538 0.60 -20.88 -6.71
CA VAL A 538 0.96 -20.30 -5.40
C VAL A 538 0.21 -18.99 -5.12
N VAL A 539 -0.04 -18.17 -6.14
CA VAL A 539 -0.79 -16.91 -5.97
C VAL A 539 -2.27 -17.15 -5.66
N LEU A 540 -2.92 -18.11 -6.32
CA LEU A 540 -4.31 -18.46 -6.03
C LEU A 540 -4.47 -19.10 -4.64
N SER A 541 -3.49 -19.88 -4.21
CA SER A 541 -3.47 -20.52 -2.88
C SER A 541 -3.23 -19.52 -1.76
N ALA A 542 -2.31 -18.56 -1.95
CA ALA A 542 -2.02 -17.51 -0.97
C ALA A 542 -3.20 -16.54 -0.78
N ILE A 543 -3.96 -16.23 -1.84
CA ILE A 543 -5.19 -15.41 -1.75
C ILE A 543 -6.27 -16.15 -0.95
N ALA A 544 -6.41 -17.46 -1.16
CA ALA A 544 -7.37 -18.27 -0.38
C ALA A 544 -6.99 -18.34 1.11
N ILE A 545 -5.70 -18.48 1.43
CA ILE A 545 -5.21 -18.51 2.82
C ILE A 545 -5.36 -17.14 3.49
N GLY A 546 -5.07 -16.04 2.79
CA GLY A 546 -5.31 -14.69 3.31
C GLY A 546 -6.79 -14.41 3.62
N ALA A 547 -7.70 -14.96 2.81
CA ALA A 547 -9.14 -14.88 3.08
C ALA A 547 -9.55 -15.72 4.30
N ILE A 548 -9.01 -16.93 4.48
CA ILE A 548 -9.34 -17.82 5.61
C ILE A 548 -8.81 -17.26 6.94
N ILE A 549 -7.59 -16.70 6.96
CA ILE A 549 -7.02 -16.07 8.17
C ILE A 549 -7.86 -14.86 8.63
N ALA A 550 -8.41 -14.09 7.68
CA ALA A 550 -9.28 -12.97 8.00
C ALA A 550 -10.62 -13.41 8.62
N LEU A 551 -11.11 -14.62 8.29
CA LEU A 551 -12.39 -15.14 8.77
C LEU A 551 -12.32 -15.74 10.18
N ASN A 552 -11.18 -16.30 10.58
CA ASN A 552 -11.02 -16.95 11.89
C ASN A 552 -10.68 -15.98 13.04
N LYS A 553 -10.45 -14.69 12.77
CA LYS A 553 -10.19 -13.69 13.81
C LYS A 553 -11.45 -13.13 14.48
N ASP A 554 -12.63 -13.35 13.91
CA ASP A 554 -13.90 -12.76 14.39
C ASP A 554 -14.69 -13.66 15.37
N GLU A 555 -14.11 -14.76 15.86
CA GLU A 555 -14.72 -15.63 16.89
C GLU A 555 -14.17 -15.46 18.32
N PHE A 556 -13.39 -14.39 18.62
CA PHE A 556 -13.03 -14.05 20.02
C PHE A 556 -13.08 -12.57 20.34
#